data_AF-X0YDA5-F1
#
_entry.id   AF-X0YDA5-F1
#
_cell.length_a   1.000
_cell.length_b   1.000
_cell.length_c   1.000
_cell.angle_alpha   90.00
_cell.angle_beta   90.00
_cell.angle_gamma   90.00
#
_symmetry.space_group_name_H-M   'P 1'
#
loop_
_entity.id
_entity.type
_entity.pdbx_description
1 polymer ?
#
loop_
_entity_poly.entity_id
_entity_poly.type
_entity_poly.pdbx_seq_one_letter_code
_entity_poly.pdbx_strand_id
1 'polypeptide(L)'
;MLGPVLAFLVATPATSITALLVSYGLLGLKFTIFIFFAVILMGLIMGIVGNAIKLKTLESAKNSLSCKENNFAIDPICGMNVDKCDGLKTEYKGEFYYFCSSHCQTTFEKDPKKYIKSDNSKDRIKNRLISVI
;
A
#
# COMPACT_ATOMS: atom_id res chain seq x y z
N MET A 1 4.80 2.49 15.60
CA MET A 1 3.77 3.04 16.50
C MET A 1 4.03 4.53 16.75
N LEU A 2 4.04 5.36 15.70
CA LEU A 2 4.52 6.76 15.82
C LEU A 2 3.48 7.73 16.39
N GLY A 3 2.18 7.44 16.31
CA GLY A 3 1.11 8.31 16.81
C GLY A 3 1.23 8.65 18.31
N PRO A 4 1.39 7.65 19.20
CA PRO A 4 1.61 7.90 20.63
C PRO A 4 2.87 8.73 20.92
N VAL A 5 3.94 8.55 20.14
CA VAL A 5 5.22 9.27 20.31
C VAL A 5 5.09 10.74 19.91
N LEU A 6 4.38 11.04 18.82
CA LEU A 6 4.12 12.41 18.36
C LEU A 6 3.17 13.15 19.31
N ALA A 7 2.16 12.47 19.86
CA ALA A 7 1.29 13.02 20.88
C ALA A 7 2.06 13.37 22.17
N PHE A 8 3.03 12.54 22.55
CA PHE A 8 3.89 12.79 23.71
C PHE A 8 4.84 13.98 23.47
N LEU A 9 5.43 14.09 22.27
CA LEU A 9 6.34 15.18 21.89
C LEU A 9 5.65 16.54 21.79
N VAL A 10 4.39 16.59 21.33
CA VAL A 10 3.66 17.88 21.20
C VAL A 10 3.11 18.36 22.54
N ALA A 11 2.80 17.45 23.46
CA ALA A 11 2.23 17.78 24.77
C ALA A 11 3.28 18.19 25.82
N THR A 12 4.54 17.79 25.64
CA THR A 12 5.59 17.97 26.67
C THR A 12 6.01 19.43 26.90
N PRO A 13 6.09 20.32 25.90
CA PRO A 13 6.47 21.71 26.15
C PRO A 13 5.42 22.48 26.96
N ALA A 14 4.13 22.16 26.79
CA ALA A 14 3.02 22.93 27.35
C ALA A 14 2.53 22.43 28.72
N THR A 15 2.91 21.21 29.14
CA THR A 15 2.42 20.58 30.39
C THR A 15 3.47 20.45 31.49
N SER A 16 4.69 20.98 31.29
CA SER A 16 5.69 21.03 32.36
C SER A 16 5.15 21.81 33.57
N ILE A 17 5.34 21.24 34.77
CA ILE A 17 4.91 21.84 36.05
C ILE A 17 5.43 23.27 36.20
N THR A 18 6.64 23.55 35.71
CA THR A 18 7.26 24.89 35.72
C THR A 18 6.56 25.87 34.79
N ALA A 19 6.16 25.43 33.58
CA ALA A 19 5.42 26.27 32.63
C ALA A 19 3.99 26.56 33.11
N LEU A 20 3.40 25.60 33.81
CA LEU A 20 2.06 25.69 34.40
C LEU A 20 2.02 26.65 35.58
N LEU A 21 3.03 26.63 36.47
CA LEU A 21 3.17 27.59 37.57
C LEU A 21 3.37 29.03 37.08
N VAL A 22 4.25 29.23 36.09
CA VAL A 22 4.53 30.54 35.50
C VAL A 22 3.30 31.09 34.78
N SER A 23 2.60 30.26 34.00
CA SER A 23 1.38 30.68 33.29
C SER A 23 0.22 30.99 34.25
N TYR A 24 0.09 30.21 35.34
CA TYR A 24 -0.91 30.46 36.39
C TYR A 24 -0.68 31.80 37.09
N GLY A 25 0.58 32.16 37.36
CA GLY A 25 0.95 33.45 37.96
C GLY A 25 0.76 34.66 37.04
N LEU A 26 0.91 34.50 35.71
CA LEU A 26 0.83 35.60 34.75
C LEU A 26 -0.57 35.83 34.17
N LEU A 27 -1.33 34.77 33.86
CA LEU A 27 -2.61 34.87 33.13
C LEU A 27 -3.84 34.51 33.97
N GLY A 28 -3.65 34.00 35.20
CA GLY A 28 -4.73 33.69 36.13
C GLY A 28 -5.49 32.38 35.83
N LEU A 29 -6.21 31.90 36.84
CA LEU A 29 -6.84 30.57 36.89
C LEU A 29 -7.78 30.26 35.70
N LYS A 30 -8.51 31.27 35.21
CA LYS A 30 -9.48 31.10 34.10
C LYS A 30 -8.81 30.77 32.77
N PHE A 31 -7.65 31.36 32.49
CA PHE A 31 -6.92 31.14 31.25
C PHE A 31 -6.20 29.78 31.25
N THR A 32 -5.64 29.38 32.40
CA THR A 32 -5.01 28.06 32.56
C THR A 32 -6.02 26.92 32.35
N ILE A 33 -7.24 27.04 32.89
CA ILE A 33 -8.32 26.08 32.63
C ILE A 33 -8.61 25.98 31.12
N PHE A 34 -8.69 27.11 30.42
CA PHE A 34 -8.98 27.14 28.98
C PHE A 34 -7.88 26.45 28.17
N ILE A 35 -6.61 26.70 28.47
CA ILE A 35 -5.47 26.05 27.82
C ILE A 35 -5.48 24.53 28.06
N PHE A 36 -5.82 24.07 29.26
CA PHE A 36 -5.94 22.64 29.56
C PHE A 36 -6.97 21.95 28.67
N PHE A 37 -8.19 22.48 28.61
CA PHE A 37 -9.24 21.92 27.77
C PHE A 37 -8.88 22.00 26.28
N ALA A 38 -8.24 23.09 25.84
CA ALA A 38 -7.79 23.27 24.47
C ALA A 38 -6.70 22.25 24.08
N VAL A 39 -5.71 22.01 24.94
CA VAL A 39 -4.61 21.06 24.68
C VAL A 39 -5.11 19.62 24.67
N ILE A 40 -5.99 19.25 25.61
CA ILE A 40 -6.61 17.92 25.65
C ILE A 40 -7.43 17.68 24.38
N LEU A 41 -8.27 18.64 23.99
CA LEU A 41 -9.08 18.53 22.78
C LEU A 41 -8.19 18.42 21.55
N MET A 42 -7.26 19.35 21.36
CA MET A 42 -6.36 19.39 20.19
C MET A 42 -5.49 18.12 20.09
N GLY A 43 -4.99 17.62 21.23
CA GLY A 43 -4.26 16.35 21.31
C GLY A 43 -5.13 15.13 20.97
N LEU A 44 -6.39 15.09 21.42
CA LEU A 44 -7.34 14.04 21.06
C LEU A 44 -7.65 14.07 19.56
N ILE A 45 -7.92 15.25 18.99
CA ILE A 45 -8.25 15.38 17.56
C ILE A 45 -7.04 14.97 16.72
N MET A 46 -5.84 15.47 17.05
CA MET A 46 -4.62 15.17 16.30
C MET A 46 -4.19 13.70 16.49
N GLY A 47 -4.48 13.09 17.64
CA GLY A 47 -4.27 11.66 17.90
C GLY A 47 -5.24 10.76 17.14
N ILE A 48 -6.53 11.09 17.12
CA ILE A 48 -7.56 10.36 16.34
C ILE A 48 -7.28 10.49 14.85
N VAL A 49 -7.00 11.70 14.37
CA VAL A 49 -6.63 11.97 12.98
C VAL A 49 -5.33 11.24 12.62
N GLY A 50 -4.32 11.26 13.48
CA GLY A 50 -3.09 10.50 13.28
C GLY A 50 -3.30 8.98 13.21
N ASN A 51 -4.23 8.44 14.00
CA ASN A 51 -4.61 7.03 13.94
C ASN A 51 -5.40 6.69 12.66
N ALA A 52 -6.29 7.58 12.21
CA ALA A 52 -7.02 7.43 10.94
C ALA A 52 -6.10 7.56 9.72
N ILE A 53 -5.10 8.46 9.77
CA ILE A 53 -4.08 8.60 8.74
C ILE A 53 -3.18 7.35 8.71
N LYS A 54 -2.94 6.66 9.84
CA LYS A 54 -2.21 5.39 9.84
C LYS A 54 -2.96 4.27 9.12
N LEU A 55 -4.30 4.28 9.16
CA LEU A 55 -5.13 3.36 8.37
C LEU A 55 -5.07 3.70 6.87
N LYS A 56 -5.09 4.99 6.51
CA LYS A 56 -4.94 5.45 5.11
C LYS A 56 -3.51 5.38 4.57
N THR A 57 -2.48 5.46 5.41
CA THR A 57 -1.07 5.30 5.02
C THR A 57 -0.68 3.82 4.92
N LEU A 58 -1.40 2.91 5.59
CA LEU A 58 -1.36 1.48 5.28
C LEU A 58 -2.10 1.13 3.99
N GLU A 59 -2.98 2.00 3.48
CA GLU A 59 -3.43 1.95 2.09
C GLU A 59 -2.46 2.66 1.14
N SER A 60 -1.84 3.77 1.53
CA SER A 60 -0.97 4.54 0.63
C SER A 60 0.43 3.93 0.43
N ALA A 61 1.02 3.31 1.45
CA ALA A 61 2.23 2.50 1.30
C ALA A 61 1.94 1.10 0.72
N LYS A 62 0.65 0.69 0.72
CA LYS A 62 0.15 -0.49 0.01
C LYS A 62 -0.33 -0.14 -1.41
N ASN A 63 -0.44 1.16 -1.74
CA ASN A 63 -0.72 1.64 -3.08
C ASN A 63 0.55 1.83 -3.92
N SER A 64 1.71 2.09 -3.28
CA SER A 64 3.02 1.90 -3.95
C SER A 64 3.47 0.44 -4.00
N LEU A 65 2.68 -0.47 -3.41
CA LEU A 65 2.71 -1.92 -3.60
C LEU A 65 1.32 -2.39 -4.11
N SER A 66 0.64 -1.58 -4.93
CA SER A 66 -0.65 -1.95 -5.54
C SER A 66 -0.39 -2.86 -6.73
N CYS A 67 -0.04 -4.06 -6.34
CA CYS A 67 0.07 -5.18 -7.23
C CYS A 67 -0.69 -6.33 -6.56
N LYS A 68 -1.90 -6.01 -6.11
CA LYS A 68 -2.82 -6.95 -5.48
C LYS A 68 -4.22 -6.70 -5.98
N GLU A 69 -4.46 -7.21 -7.18
CA GLU A 69 -5.72 -7.87 -7.49
C GLU A 69 -5.41 -9.04 -8.44
N ASN A 70 -5.09 -10.21 -7.86
CA ASN A 70 -5.06 -11.55 -8.48
C ASN A 70 -4.88 -11.60 -10.01
N ASN A 71 -3.85 -10.94 -10.53
CA ASN A 71 -3.65 -10.79 -11.96
C ASN A 71 -2.48 -11.70 -12.34
N PHE A 72 -2.74 -13.00 -12.33
CA PHE A 72 -1.77 -13.97 -12.77
C PHE A 72 -1.71 -14.02 -14.30
N ALA A 73 -0.52 -14.20 -14.85
CA ALA A 73 -0.26 -14.45 -16.27
C ALA A 73 0.29 -15.86 -16.45
N ILE A 74 0.05 -16.46 -17.61
CA ILE A 74 0.62 -17.76 -17.95
C ILE A 74 1.90 -17.52 -18.73
N ASP A 75 3.00 -18.12 -18.29
CA ASP A 75 4.27 -18.12 -19.03
C ASP A 75 4.11 -18.90 -20.36
N PRO A 76 4.38 -18.28 -21.52
CA PRO A 76 4.19 -18.93 -22.83
C PRO A 76 5.24 -20.03 -23.14
N ILE A 77 6.32 -20.13 -22.36
CA ILE A 77 7.37 -21.15 -22.51
C ILE A 77 7.04 -22.40 -21.72
N CYS A 78 6.69 -22.24 -20.44
CA CYS A 78 6.52 -23.37 -19.51
C CYS A 78 5.07 -23.60 -19.05
N GLY A 79 4.15 -22.66 -19.29
CA GLY A 79 2.76 -22.75 -18.85
C GLY A 79 2.55 -22.49 -17.36
N MET A 80 3.58 -22.03 -16.65
CA MET A 80 3.51 -21.74 -15.22
C MET A 80 2.73 -20.44 -14.96
N ASN A 81 2.03 -20.41 -13.84
CA ASN A 81 1.30 -19.23 -13.39
C ASN A 81 2.29 -18.24 -12.74
N VAL A 82 2.36 -17.03 -13.27
CA VAL A 82 3.30 -15.99 -12.85
C VAL A 82 2.54 -14.78 -12.35
N ASP A 83 2.94 -14.26 -11.20
CA ASP A 83 2.43 -12.99 -10.70
C ASP A 83 2.93 -11.85 -11.60
N LYS A 84 2.01 -11.12 -12.26
CA LYS A 84 2.35 -9.96 -13.12
C LYS A 84 3.10 -8.84 -12.40
N CYS A 85 3.14 -8.92 -11.08
CA CYS A 85 3.66 -7.93 -10.16
C CYS A 85 5.12 -8.08 -9.82
N ASP A 86 5.61 -9.32 -9.83
CA ASP A 86 7.01 -9.67 -9.53
C ASP A 86 7.67 -10.41 -10.72
N GLY A 87 6.86 -10.83 -11.70
CA GLY A 87 7.32 -11.54 -12.88
C GLY A 87 8.08 -10.67 -13.86
N LEU A 88 9.09 -11.26 -14.50
CA LEU A 88 9.80 -10.65 -15.62
C LEU A 88 8.83 -10.51 -16.80
N LYS A 89 8.90 -9.40 -17.53
CA LYS A 89 8.04 -9.14 -18.67
C LYS A 89 8.80 -8.61 -19.87
N THR A 90 8.32 -8.94 -21.06
CA THR A 90 8.85 -8.45 -22.34
C THR A 90 7.70 -7.99 -23.22
N GLU A 91 7.89 -6.86 -23.87
CA GLU A 91 6.94 -6.37 -24.87
C GLU A 91 7.28 -6.96 -26.23
N TYR A 92 6.30 -7.54 -26.91
CA TYR A 92 6.45 -7.99 -28.28
C TYR A 92 5.16 -7.72 -29.06
N LYS A 93 5.27 -6.99 -30.18
CA LYS A 93 4.12 -6.55 -31.01
C LYS A 93 3.04 -5.78 -30.25
N GLY A 94 3.42 -5.03 -29.22
CA GLY A 94 2.49 -4.22 -28.41
C GLY A 94 1.73 -5.01 -27.33
N GLU A 95 2.07 -6.28 -27.11
CA GLU A 95 1.58 -7.08 -25.99
C GLU A 95 2.68 -7.39 -24.98
N PHE A 96 2.34 -7.35 -23.70
CA PHE A 96 3.26 -7.72 -22.60
C PHE A 96 3.12 -9.20 -22.26
N TYR A 97 4.21 -9.94 -22.42
CA TYR A 97 4.34 -11.34 -22.01
C TYR A 97 5.09 -11.43 -20.68
N TYR A 98 4.68 -12.34 -19.80
CA TYR A 98 5.25 -12.52 -18.46
C TYR A 98 5.92 -13.88 -18.33
N PHE A 99 7.04 -13.95 -17.60
CA PHE A 99 7.88 -15.14 -17.50
C PHE A 99 8.20 -15.48 -16.04
N CYS A 100 8.26 -16.79 -15.75
CA CYS A 100 8.58 -17.29 -14.41
C CYS A 100 10.06 -17.13 -14.06
N SER A 101 10.93 -16.99 -15.06
CA SER A 101 12.38 -16.92 -14.90
C SER A 101 13.06 -16.20 -16.08
N SER A 102 14.28 -15.70 -15.85
CA SER A 102 15.13 -15.11 -16.89
C SER A 102 15.45 -16.06 -18.03
N HIS A 103 15.51 -17.37 -17.75
CA HIS A 103 15.68 -18.39 -18.78
C HIS A 103 14.50 -18.44 -19.75
N CYS A 104 13.26 -18.39 -19.24
CA CYS A 104 12.05 -18.38 -20.07
C CYS A 104 11.98 -17.09 -20.91
N GLN A 105 12.29 -15.94 -20.31
CA GLN A 105 12.39 -14.67 -21.05
C GLN A 105 13.41 -14.75 -22.20
N THR A 106 14.64 -15.18 -21.93
CA THR A 106 15.70 -15.25 -22.96
C THR A 106 15.33 -16.22 -24.07
N THR A 107 14.64 -17.31 -23.73
CA THR A 107 14.14 -18.29 -24.71
C THR A 107 13.06 -17.68 -25.62
N PHE A 108 12.16 -16.88 -25.03
CA PHE A 108 11.16 -16.14 -25.78
C PHE A 108 11.79 -15.08 -26.70
N GLU A 109 12.80 -14.35 -26.24
CA GLU A 109 13.50 -13.34 -27.05
C GLU A 109 14.27 -13.94 -28.23
N LYS A 110 14.77 -15.17 -28.10
CA LYS A 110 15.46 -15.89 -29.20
C LYS A 110 14.54 -16.27 -30.35
N ASP A 111 13.32 -16.73 -30.05
CA ASP A 111 12.36 -17.11 -31.09
C ASP A 111 10.90 -16.85 -30.66
N PRO A 112 10.47 -15.58 -30.61
CA PRO A 112 9.14 -15.22 -30.08
C PRO A 112 8.01 -15.71 -30.99
N LYS A 113 8.26 -15.81 -32.31
CA LYS A 113 7.26 -16.25 -33.30
C LYS A 113 6.77 -17.67 -33.06
N LYS A 114 7.60 -18.52 -32.45
CA LYS A 114 7.25 -19.91 -32.14
C LYS A 114 6.24 -20.03 -30.99
N TYR A 115 6.33 -19.15 -30.00
CA TYR A 115 5.57 -19.26 -28.75
C TYR A 115 4.27 -18.42 -28.75
N ILE A 116 4.17 -17.42 -29.62
CA ILE A 116 2.99 -16.54 -29.72
C ILE A 116 1.80 -17.21 -30.44
N LYS A 117 1.98 -18.39 -31.02
CA LYS A 117 0.91 -19.12 -31.73
C LYS A 117 -0.13 -19.77 -30.82
N SER A 118 0.02 -19.71 -29.49
CA SER A 118 -0.92 -20.33 -28.57
C SER A 118 -1.51 -19.31 -27.60
N ASP A 119 -2.56 -18.65 -28.07
CA ASP A 119 -3.48 -17.85 -27.26
C ASP A 119 -4.31 -18.78 -26.35
N ASN A 120 -3.61 -19.47 -25.43
CA ASN A 120 -4.14 -20.47 -24.48
C ASN A 120 -5.03 -19.84 -23.38
N SER A 121 -5.44 -18.58 -23.54
CA SER A 121 -6.41 -17.92 -22.67
C SER A 121 -7.86 -18.14 -23.11
N LYS A 122 -8.13 -18.52 -24.38
CA LYS A 122 -9.50 -18.74 -24.87
C LYS A 122 -10.01 -20.18 -24.70
N ASP A 123 -9.13 -21.16 -24.52
CA ASP A 123 -9.54 -22.58 -24.42
C ASP A 123 -10.03 -23.02 -23.03
N ARG A 124 -9.65 -22.33 -21.93
CA ARG A 124 -10.18 -22.68 -20.59
C ARG A 124 -11.65 -22.31 -20.39
N ILE A 125 -12.15 -21.27 -21.09
CA ILE A 125 -13.57 -20.88 -21.02
C ILE A 125 -14.42 -21.85 -21.85
N LYS A 126 -13.91 -22.31 -22.99
CA LYS A 126 -14.60 -23.28 -23.85
C LYS A 126 -14.78 -24.64 -23.18
N ASN A 127 -13.75 -25.15 -22.47
CA ASN A 127 -13.84 -26.42 -21.76
C ASN A 127 -14.77 -26.39 -20.54
N ARG A 128 -15.03 -25.23 -19.94
CA ARG A 128 -16.04 -25.09 -18.87
C ARG A 128 -17.46 -25.02 -19.41
N LEU A 129 -17.68 -24.41 -20.58
CA LEU A 129 -19.01 -24.33 -21.20
C LEU A 129 -19.48 -25.67 -21.78
N ILE A 130 -18.57 -26.54 -22.23
CA ILE A 130 -18.91 -27.88 -22.76
C ILE A 130 -19.28 -28.88 -21.65
N SER A 131 -18.90 -28.64 -20.40
CA SER A 131 -19.25 -29.52 -19.27
C SER A 131 -20.63 -29.21 -18.64
N VAL A 132 -21.31 -28.15 -19.10
CA VAL A 132 -22.59 -27.67 -18.55
C VAL A 132 -23.75 -27.85 -19.54
N ILE A 133 -23.46 -28.38 -20.74
CA ILE A 133 -24.45 -28.80 -21.76
C ILE A 133 -24.43 -30.33 -21.81
#